data_AF-A0A5H2XRD9-F1
#
_entry.id   AF-A0A5H2XRD9-F1
#
_cell.length_a   1.000
_cell.length_b   1.000
_cell.length_c   1.000
_cell.angle_alpha   90.00
_cell.angle_beta   90.00
_cell.angle_gamma   90.00
#
_symmetry.space_group_name_H-M   'P 1'
#
loop_
_entity.id
_entity.type
_entity.pdbx_description
1 polymer ?
#
loop_
_entity_poly.entity_id
_entity_poly.type
_entity_poly.pdbx_seq_one_letter_code
_entity_poly.pdbx_strand_id
1 'polypeptide(L)'
;MSRLASDVVEDALMSEEGCELLSETLKSLQVKLKLLKDGPSNNEVGGSSSQTQYMKDPKRVRCKGRSKGVTGAKEKAMKRGIRHCRECGHIGHDRRQCPALNTP
;
A
#
# COMPACT_ATOMS: atom_id res chain seq x y z
N MET A 1 -15.34 14.37 42.25
CA MET A 1 -14.28 13.70 41.46
C MET A 1 -14.34 12.21 41.79
N SER A 2 -13.97 11.32 40.87
CA SER A 2 -13.90 9.89 41.19
C SER A 2 -12.86 9.66 42.29
N ARG A 3 -13.15 8.81 43.29
CA ARG A 3 -12.20 8.49 44.38
C ARG A 3 -10.83 8.08 43.83
N LEU A 4 -10.85 7.26 42.78
CA LEU A 4 -9.66 6.83 42.03
C LEU A 4 -8.78 7.99 41.52
N ALA A 5 -9.37 9.10 41.08
CA ALA A 5 -8.56 10.23 40.58
C ALA A 5 -7.87 10.96 41.73
N SER A 6 -8.50 11.03 42.91
CA SER A 6 -7.88 11.57 44.12
C SER A 6 -6.74 10.68 44.59
N ASP A 7 -6.99 9.36 44.69
CA ASP A 7 -5.98 8.40 45.14
C ASP A 7 -4.71 8.45 44.26
N VAL A 8 -4.88 8.47 42.93
CA VAL A 8 -3.75 8.55 41.98
C VAL A 8 -2.96 9.86 42.11
N VAL A 9 -3.63 10.97 42.42
CA VAL A 9 -2.96 12.26 42.62
C VAL A 9 -2.23 12.27 43.96
N GLU A 10 -2.84 11.74 45.02
CA GLU A 10 -2.21 11.61 46.33
C GLU A 10 -0.96 10.73 46.26
N ASP A 11 -1.02 9.58 45.60
CA ASP A 11 0.12 8.69 45.41
C ASP A 11 1.25 9.35 44.59
N ALA A 12 0.90 10.07 43.51
CA ALA A 12 1.89 10.75 42.68
C ALA A 12 2.57 11.92 43.39
N LEU A 13 1.89 12.60 44.33
CA LEU A 13 2.46 13.69 45.11
C LEU A 13 3.52 13.23 46.11
N MET A 14 3.61 11.92 46.38
CA MET A 14 4.61 11.35 47.28
C MET A 14 6.00 11.21 46.65
N SER A 15 6.16 11.44 45.34
CA SER A 15 7.45 11.39 44.62
C SER A 15 7.48 12.45 43.51
N GLU A 16 8.63 13.10 43.35
CA GLU A 16 8.84 14.11 42.31
C GLU A 16 8.72 13.49 40.91
N GLU A 17 9.29 12.30 40.72
CA GLU A 17 9.20 11.53 39.48
C GLU A 17 7.75 11.09 39.19
N GLY A 18 6.97 10.81 40.24
CA GLY A 18 5.54 10.49 40.14
C GLY A 18 4.72 11.66 39.59
N CYS A 19 5.01 12.88 40.04
CA CYS A 19 4.36 14.10 39.55
C CYS A 19 4.67 14.38 38.07
N GLU A 20 5.93 14.19 37.66
CA GLU A 20 6.34 14.38 36.27
C GLU A 20 5.61 13.40 35.34
N LEU A 21 5.62 12.11 35.68
CA LEU A 21 4.93 11.06 34.93
C LEU A 21 3.41 11.31 34.85
N LEU A 22 2.79 11.71 35.97
CA LEU A 22 1.37 12.05 35.99
C LEU A 22 1.08 13.25 35.06
N SER A 23 1.94 14.26 35.06
CA SER A 23 1.76 15.44 34.21
C SER A 23 1.84 15.11 32.71
N GLU A 24 2.78 14.25 32.30
CA GLU A 24 2.95 13.84 30.91
C GLU A 24 1.78 12.98 30.41
N THR A 25 1.37 12.02 31.25
CA THR A 25 0.25 11.13 30.94
C THR A 25 -1.07 11.90 30.84
N LEU A 26 -1.33 12.84 31.75
CA LEU A 26 -2.53 13.68 31.70
C LEU A 26 -2.54 14.62 30.48
N LYS A 27 -1.41 15.20 30.08
CA LYS A 27 -1.29 15.98 28.83
C LYS A 27 -1.62 15.12 27.61
N SER A 28 -1.11 13.90 27.55
CA SER A 28 -1.41 12.95 26.46
C SER A 28 -2.89 12.58 26.41
N LEU A 29 -3.49 12.27 27.57
CA LEU A 29 -4.92 11.97 27.68
C LEU A 29 -5.78 13.17 27.29
N GLN A 30 -5.38 14.38 27.62
CA GLN A 30 -6.08 15.60 27.22
C GLN A 30 -6.16 15.73 25.68
N VAL A 31 -5.06 15.43 24.96
CA VAL A 31 -5.05 15.42 23.49
C VAL A 31 -5.99 14.35 22.94
N LYS A 32 -5.94 13.13 23.48
CA LYS A 32 -6.82 12.02 23.05
C LYS A 32 -8.30 12.35 23.26
N LEU A 33 -8.64 12.96 24.40
CA LEU A 33 -10.02 13.37 24.70
C LEU A 33 -10.50 14.51 23.79
N LYS A 34 -9.62 15.43 23.38
CA LYS A 34 -9.96 16.46 22.37
C LYS A 34 -10.29 15.82 21.03
N LEU A 35 -9.44 14.90 20.54
CA LEU A 35 -9.68 14.18 19.29
C LEU A 35 -11.00 13.36 19.29
N LEU A 36 -11.37 12.79 20.44
CA LEU A 36 -12.65 12.09 20.58
C LEU A 36 -13.86 13.02 20.57
N LYS A 37 -13.72 14.25 21.09
CA LYS A 37 -14.80 15.25 21.11
C LYS A 37 -15.02 15.90 19.75
N ASP A 38 -13.94 16.15 19.00
CA ASP A 38 -14.01 16.89 17.74
C ASP A 38 -14.36 15.98 16.54
N GLY A 39 -14.37 14.66 16.72
CA GLY A 39 -14.52 13.69 15.62
C GLY A 39 -13.34 13.77 14.62
N PRO A 40 -13.22 12.86 13.64
CA PRO A 40 -12.21 13.02 12.60
C PRO A 40 -12.59 14.19 11.69
N SER A 41 -12.12 15.40 12.02
CA SER A 41 -12.21 16.57 11.14
C SER A 41 -11.22 16.38 9.99
N ASN A 42 -11.74 16.08 8.80
CA ASN A 42 -10.96 16.04 7.56
C ASN A 42 -10.63 17.48 7.12
N ASN A 43 -9.56 18.05 7.69
CA ASN A 43 -9.10 19.38 7.30
C ASN A 43 -7.56 19.48 7.44
N GLU A 44 -6.88 19.29 6.31
CA GLU A 44 -5.53 19.69 5.89
C GLU A 44 -4.49 20.35 6.85
N VAL A 45 -3.28 19.77 6.83
CA VAL A 45 -1.93 20.38 6.59
C VAL A 45 -1.50 21.64 7.36
N GLY A 46 -0.36 21.55 8.07
CA GLY A 46 0.55 22.68 8.34
C GLY A 46 1.33 22.54 9.65
N GLY A 47 2.64 22.28 9.60
CA GLY A 47 3.47 21.82 10.73
C GLY A 47 4.27 22.87 11.50
N SER A 48 4.99 22.41 12.55
CA SER A 48 6.33 22.93 12.89
C SER A 48 7.12 21.99 13.84
N SER A 49 8.23 21.51 13.29
CA SER A 49 9.53 21.15 13.86
C SER A 49 9.69 20.84 15.36
N SER A 50 9.82 19.55 15.66
CA SER A 50 10.94 19.05 16.48
C SER A 50 11.56 17.92 15.68
N GLN A 51 12.88 17.80 15.71
CA GLN A 51 13.71 16.95 14.86
C GLN A 51 13.37 15.45 15.04
N THR A 52 12.22 15.03 14.54
CA THR A 52 11.95 13.65 14.18
C THR A 52 12.94 13.35 13.08
N GLN A 53 13.86 12.42 13.31
CA GLN A 53 14.50 11.73 12.19
C GLN A 53 13.35 11.15 11.37
N TYR A 54 12.96 11.87 10.33
CA TYR A 54 11.90 11.46 9.44
C TYR A 54 12.46 10.23 8.76
N MET A 55 12.11 9.07 9.29
CA MET A 55 12.24 7.82 8.58
C MET A 55 11.52 8.04 7.27
N LYS A 56 12.30 8.21 6.20
CA LYS A 56 11.75 8.26 4.85
C LYS A 56 10.92 6.99 4.72
N ASP A 57 9.62 7.16 4.55
CA ASP A 57 8.75 6.04 4.23
C ASP A 57 9.43 5.23 3.13
N PRO A 58 9.68 3.93 3.34
CA PRO A 58 10.30 3.09 2.35
C PRO A 58 9.60 3.33 1.02
N LYS A 59 10.37 3.62 -0.04
CA LYS A 59 9.80 3.88 -1.37
C LYS A 59 8.72 2.85 -1.62
N ARG A 60 7.50 3.31 -1.87
CA ARG A 60 6.35 2.42 -2.11
C ARG A 60 6.77 1.38 -3.13
N VAL A 61 6.97 0.15 -2.67
CA VAL A 61 7.42 -0.94 -3.52
C VAL A 61 6.29 -1.14 -4.51
N ARG A 62 6.53 -0.80 -5.78
CA ARG A 62 5.58 -1.16 -6.82
C ARG A 62 5.50 -2.68 -6.78
N CYS A 63 4.29 -3.20 -6.59
CA CYS A 63 4.04 -4.62 -6.68
C CYS A 63 4.74 -5.12 -7.94
N LYS A 64 5.59 -6.15 -7.81
CA LYS A 64 6.19 -6.85 -8.95
C LYS A 64 5.05 -7.07 -9.95
N GLY A 65 5.23 -6.56 -11.18
CA GLY A 65 4.13 -6.34 -12.12
C GLY A 65 3.16 -7.52 -12.23
N ARG A 66 1.92 -7.24 -12.66
CA ARG A 66 0.83 -8.22 -12.79
C ARG A 66 1.40 -9.56 -13.25
N SER A 67 1.24 -10.60 -12.43
CA SER A 67 1.63 -11.95 -12.80
C SER A 67 1.05 -12.24 -14.18
N LYS A 68 1.87 -12.78 -15.10
CA LYS A 68 1.35 -13.23 -16.40
C LYS A 68 0.21 -14.19 -16.09
N GLY A 69 -1.01 -13.80 -16.43
CA GLY A 69 -2.18 -14.64 -16.26
C GLY A 69 -1.92 -15.96 -16.96
N VAL A 70 -2.23 -17.08 -16.30
CA VAL A 70 -2.21 -18.37 -16.97
C VAL A 70 -3.28 -18.34 -18.05
N THR A 71 -2.86 -18.33 -19.32
CA THR A 71 -3.79 -18.35 -20.44
C THR A 71 -4.50 -19.71 -20.45
N GLY A 72 -5.83 -19.67 -20.56
CA GLY A 72 -6.66 -20.87 -20.55
C GLY A 72 -6.36 -21.78 -21.74
N ALA A 73 -6.69 -23.08 -21.62
CA ALA A 73 -6.46 -24.06 -22.69
C ALA A 73 -7.05 -23.62 -24.04
N LYS A 74 -8.26 -23.04 -24.03
CA LYS A 74 -8.93 -22.47 -25.21
C LYS A 74 -8.11 -21.35 -25.87
N GLU A 75 -7.57 -20.43 -25.09
CA GLU A 75 -6.75 -19.32 -25.60
C GLU A 75 -5.41 -19.83 -26.18
N LYS A 76 -4.79 -20.81 -25.51
CA LYS A 76 -3.58 -21.48 -26.02
C LYS A 76 -3.84 -22.20 -27.34
N ALA A 77 -4.99 -22.86 -27.48
CA ALA A 77 -5.39 -23.53 -28.71
C ALA A 77 -5.59 -22.53 -29.86
N MET A 78 -6.28 -21.40 -29.61
CA MET A 78 -6.47 -20.35 -30.61
C MET A 78 -5.14 -19.76 -31.11
N LYS A 79 -4.16 -19.53 -30.23
CA LYS A 79 -2.83 -19.06 -30.62
C LYS A 79 -2.02 -20.07 -31.44
N ARG A 80 -2.25 -21.37 -31.24
CA ARG A 80 -1.58 -22.45 -31.98
C ARG A 80 -2.23 -22.75 -33.34
N GLY A 81 -3.47 -22.30 -33.55
CA GLY A 81 -4.27 -22.63 -34.74
C GLY A 81 -3.84 -21.95 -36.03
N ILE A 82 -2.97 -20.95 -35.96
CA ILE A 82 -2.55 -20.16 -37.13
C ILE A 82 -1.23 -20.73 -37.68
N ARG A 83 -1.33 -21.59 -38.69
CA ARG A 83 -0.17 -22.11 -39.43
C ARG A 83 0.34 -21.05 -40.40
N HIS A 84 1.61 -20.73 -40.31
CA HIS A 84 2.30 -19.82 -41.22
C HIS A 84 3.01 -20.66 -42.30
N CYS A 85 3.03 -20.17 -43.54
CA CYS A 85 3.82 -20.78 -44.60
C CYS A 85 5.30 -20.72 -44.23
N ARG A 86 6.02 -21.84 -44.36
CA ARG A 86 7.46 -21.91 -44.00
C ARG A 86 8.37 -21.09 -44.89
N GLU A 87 7.89 -20.74 -46.08
CA GLU A 87 8.70 -20.06 -47.10
C GLU A 87 8.50 -18.55 -47.05
N CYS A 88 7.24 -18.07 -47.06
CA CYS A 88 6.95 -16.64 -47.06
C CYS A 88 6.41 -16.11 -45.72
N GLY A 89 6.20 -16.96 -44.72
CA GLY A 89 5.68 -16.56 -43.41
C GLY A 89 4.21 -16.13 -43.39
N HIS A 90 3.52 -16.06 -44.52
CA HIS A 90 2.11 -15.64 -44.58
C HIS A 90 1.15 -16.76 -44.17
N ILE A 91 -0.01 -16.35 -43.67
CA ILE A 91 -1.10 -17.23 -43.26
C ILE A 91 -2.06 -17.38 -44.45
N GLY A 92 -2.68 -18.55 -44.61
CA GLY A 92 -3.72 -18.80 -45.61
C GLY A 92 -3.34 -19.78 -46.72
N HIS A 93 -2.10 -20.24 -46.77
CA HIS A 93 -1.67 -21.28 -47.71
C HIS A 93 -0.55 -22.16 -47.10
N ASP A 94 -0.41 -23.37 -47.63
CA ASP A 94 0.70 -24.27 -47.32
C ASP A 94 1.89 -24.02 -48.26
N ARG A 95 3.09 -24.47 -47.87
CA ARG A 95 4.35 -24.35 -48.64
C ARG A 95 4.18 -24.65 -50.14
N ARG A 96 3.38 -25.66 -50.49
CA ARG A 96 3.17 -26.11 -51.88
C ARG A 96 2.43 -25.09 -52.75
N GLN A 97 1.62 -24.25 -52.12
CA GLN A 97 0.85 -23.18 -52.76
C GLN A 97 1.47 -21.82 -52.46
N CYS A 98 2.73 -21.79 -52.00
CA CYS A 98 3.40 -20.55 -51.68
C CYS A 98 3.62 -19.74 -52.97
N PRO A 99 3.06 -18.51 -53.08
CA PRO A 99 3.23 -17.69 -54.26
C PRO A 99 4.70 -17.26 -54.47
N ALA A 100 5.52 -17.29 -53.42
CA ALA A 100 6.97 -17.05 -53.54
C ALA A 100 7.74 -18.24 -54.14
N LEU A 101 7.20 -19.47 -54.08
CA LEU A 101 7.76 -20.65 -54.73
C LEU A 101 7.08 -21.00 -56.05
N ASN A 102 5.82 -20.60 -56.19
CA ASN A 102 4.93 -20.93 -57.28
C ASN A 102 4.54 -19.64 -58.00
N THR A 103 5.55 -18.87 -58.38
CA THR A 103 5.41 -17.83 -59.40
C THR A 103 5.26 -18.54 -60.76
N PRO A 104 4.29 -18.14 -61.61
CA PRO A 104 4.25 -18.59 -63.00
C PRO A 104 5.52 -18.16 -63.75
#